data_AF-A0A7K3R4U2-F1
#
_entry.id   AF-A0A7K3R4U2-F1
#
_cell.length_a   1.000
_cell.length_b   1.000
_cell.length_c   1.000
_cell.angle_alpha   90.00
_cell.angle_beta   90.00
_cell.angle_gamma   90.00
#
_symmetry.space_group_name_H-M   'P 1'
#
loop_
_entity.id
_entity.type
_entity.pdbx_description
1 polymer ?
#
loop_
_entity_poly.entity_id
_entity_poly.type
_entity_poly.pdbx_seq_one_letter_code
_entity_poly.pdbx_strand_id
1 'polypeptide(L)'
;MGKLLDSWDTTVSASYRLFGLVDTAMGAESFDAGADRSKWLLPGPGLVYLQVPSQVGTTVIRLESWTGAPAQPPGQWAGYEEVEVDLPEAELQLQTLDSGVLEILPLVLPSPGRYRMRWHWVFNPDGGPFTSPLEGSSDVLATPGGHEAALRGEDQFCLVQIWRTATR
;
A
#
# COMPACT_ATOMS: atom_id res chain seq x y z
N MET A 1 0.21 13.85 -17.92
CA MET A 1 0.19 13.68 -16.46
C MET A 1 -1.24 13.44 -16.04
N GLY A 2 -1.51 12.46 -15.19
CA GLY A 2 -2.84 12.31 -14.56
C GLY A 2 -3.20 13.52 -13.70
N LYS A 3 -4.49 13.66 -13.41
CA LYS A 3 -5.03 14.59 -12.41
C LYS A 3 -5.56 13.79 -11.23
N LEU A 4 -5.36 14.30 -10.02
CA LEU A 4 -5.92 13.73 -8.81
C LEU A 4 -7.45 13.83 -8.89
N LEU A 5 -8.12 12.71 -8.69
CA LEU A 5 -9.58 12.60 -8.61
C LEU A 5 -10.04 12.70 -7.17
N ASP A 6 -9.39 11.94 -6.30
CA ASP A 6 -9.76 11.81 -4.91
C ASP A 6 -8.56 11.37 -4.07
N SER A 7 -8.58 11.65 -2.77
CA SER A 7 -7.55 11.24 -1.83
C SER A 7 -8.13 10.98 -0.45
N TRP A 8 -7.62 9.94 0.21
CA TRP A 8 -8.04 9.58 1.55
C TRP A 8 -6.87 9.07 2.38
N ASP A 9 -6.83 9.46 3.66
CA ASP A 9 -5.79 9.05 4.59
C ASP A 9 -6.39 8.26 5.75
N THR A 10 -5.69 7.22 6.20
CA THR A 10 -6.00 6.53 7.46
C THR A 10 -4.74 5.97 8.11
N THR A 11 -4.91 5.41 9.30
CA THR A 11 -3.89 4.63 9.99
C THR A 11 -4.33 3.17 10.05
N VAL A 12 -3.42 2.25 9.74
CA VAL A 12 -3.62 0.81 9.86
C VAL A 12 -2.61 0.22 10.82
N SER A 13 -3.05 -0.71 11.66
CA SER A 13 -2.14 -1.54 12.45
C SER A 13 -1.76 -2.75 11.62
N ALA A 14 -0.49 -2.86 11.23
CA ALA A 14 -0.02 -4.00 10.45
C ALA A 14 -0.10 -5.28 11.29
N SER A 15 -0.57 -6.37 10.70
CA SER A 15 -0.69 -7.65 11.39
C SER A 15 0.00 -8.76 10.63
N TYR A 16 0.72 -9.62 11.36
CA TYR A 16 1.58 -10.64 10.76
C TYR A 16 2.50 -10.09 9.66
N ARG A 17 2.97 -8.84 9.85
CA ARG A 17 3.85 -8.10 8.91
C ARG A 17 3.21 -7.78 7.56
N LEU A 18 1.89 -7.70 7.51
CA LEU A 18 1.13 -7.45 6.29
C LEU A 18 -0.03 -6.49 6.56
N PHE A 19 -0.31 -5.66 5.56
CA PHE A 19 -1.61 -5.01 5.37
C PHE A 19 -1.80 -4.80 3.86
N GLY A 20 -3.04 -4.66 3.41
CA GLY A 20 -3.32 -4.60 1.97
C GLY A 20 -4.59 -3.87 1.60
N LEU A 21 -4.72 -3.61 0.31
CA LEU A 21 -5.94 -3.12 -0.31
C LEU A 21 -6.62 -4.28 -1.02
N VAL A 22 -7.93 -4.43 -0.81
CA VAL A 22 -8.76 -5.47 -1.41
C VAL A 22 -10.01 -4.87 -2.02
N ASP A 23 -10.40 -5.33 -3.19
CA ASP A 23 -11.67 -5.00 -3.81
C ASP A 23 -12.82 -5.70 -3.08
N THR A 24 -13.92 -5.01 -2.85
CA THR A 24 -15.07 -5.52 -2.08
C THR A 24 -15.68 -6.81 -2.68
N ALA A 25 -15.47 -7.08 -3.98
CA ALA A 25 -15.91 -8.33 -4.60
C ALA A 25 -15.21 -9.57 -4.06
N MET A 26 -13.99 -9.43 -3.52
CA MET A 26 -13.19 -10.56 -3.04
C MET A 26 -13.66 -11.08 -1.68
N GLY A 27 -14.36 -10.25 -0.90
CA GLY A 27 -14.74 -10.58 0.46
C GLY A 27 -13.54 -10.75 1.40
N ALA A 28 -13.77 -11.42 2.54
CA ALA A 28 -12.77 -11.58 3.59
C ALA A 28 -11.93 -12.87 3.42
N GLU A 29 -11.24 -13.06 2.29
CA GLU A 29 -10.19 -14.07 2.04
C GLU A 29 -9.65 -13.88 0.60
N SER A 30 -8.42 -14.22 0.18
CA SER A 30 -7.47 -15.24 0.64
C SER A 30 -6.05 -14.79 0.23
N PHE A 31 -5.18 -14.58 1.22
CA PHE A 31 -3.75 -14.38 0.98
C PHE A 31 -3.17 -15.62 0.30
N ASP A 32 -2.49 -15.44 -0.84
CA ASP A 32 -1.82 -16.54 -1.53
C ASP A 32 -0.55 -16.95 -0.77
N ALA A 33 -0.57 -18.15 -0.18
CA ALA A 33 0.58 -18.72 0.51
C ALA A 33 1.80 -18.93 -0.41
N GLY A 34 1.59 -18.99 -1.73
CA GLY A 34 2.62 -19.11 -2.75
C GLY A 34 3.14 -17.78 -3.30
N ALA A 35 2.71 -16.63 -2.76
CA ALA A 35 3.18 -15.32 -3.23
C ALA A 35 4.71 -15.19 -3.11
N ASP A 36 5.33 -14.49 -4.06
CA ASP A 36 6.78 -14.25 -4.10
C ASP A 36 7.22 -13.30 -2.97
N ARG A 37 7.62 -13.88 -1.83
CA ARG A 37 8.05 -13.11 -0.64
C ARG A 37 9.40 -12.41 -0.80
N SER A 38 10.04 -12.52 -1.96
CA SER A 38 11.19 -11.67 -2.31
C SER A 38 10.78 -10.26 -2.77
N LYS A 39 9.47 -9.99 -2.92
CA LYS A 39 8.89 -8.68 -3.33
C LYS A 39 8.24 -7.95 -2.17
N TRP A 40 8.22 -6.62 -2.19
CA TRP A 40 7.52 -5.87 -1.14
C TRP A 40 6.01 -5.96 -1.32
N LEU A 41 5.55 -5.87 -2.57
CA LEU A 41 4.14 -6.05 -2.92
C LEU A 41 3.82 -7.49 -3.29
N LEU A 42 2.74 -8.00 -2.72
CA LEU A 42 2.20 -9.33 -2.98
C LEU A 42 0.82 -9.17 -3.65
N PRO A 43 0.76 -9.10 -5.00
CA PRO A 43 -0.51 -9.04 -5.72
C PRO A 43 -1.24 -10.38 -5.70
N GLY A 44 -2.57 -10.29 -5.67
CA GLY A 44 -3.49 -11.39 -5.95
C GLY A 44 -4.70 -10.90 -6.74
N PRO A 45 -5.66 -11.78 -7.05
CA PRO A 45 -6.91 -11.36 -7.69
C PRO A 45 -7.64 -10.33 -6.83
N GLY A 46 -7.85 -9.12 -7.35
CA GLY A 46 -8.55 -8.05 -6.62
C GLY A 46 -7.86 -7.55 -5.36
N LEU A 47 -6.58 -7.87 -5.12
CA LEU A 47 -5.89 -7.51 -3.88
C LEU A 47 -4.40 -7.22 -4.08
N VAL A 48 -3.85 -6.40 -3.18
CA VAL A 48 -2.41 -6.15 -3.07
C VAL A 48 -2.05 -6.00 -1.59
N TYR A 49 -1.14 -6.84 -1.09
CA TYR A 49 -0.54 -6.67 0.23
C TYR A 49 0.84 -6.01 0.16
N LEU A 50 1.17 -5.22 1.17
CA LEU A 50 2.53 -4.75 1.45
C LEU A 50 3.13 -5.57 2.59
N GLN A 51 4.30 -6.16 2.35
CA GLN A 51 5.15 -6.72 3.41
C GLN A 51 5.80 -5.57 4.20
N VAL A 52 5.72 -5.60 5.53
CA VAL A 52 6.34 -4.58 6.40
C VAL A 52 7.37 -5.18 7.34
N PRO A 53 8.43 -4.43 7.73
CA PRO A 53 9.37 -4.84 8.77
C PRO A 53 8.65 -5.23 10.07
N SER A 54 9.26 -6.12 10.86
CA SER A 54 8.71 -6.54 12.15
C SER A 54 8.55 -5.42 13.19
N GLN A 55 9.28 -4.32 12.98
CA GLN A 55 9.31 -3.14 13.81
C GLN A 55 8.11 -2.22 13.53
N VAL A 56 7.43 -2.39 12.40
CA VAL A 56 6.25 -1.60 12.03
C VAL A 56 5.03 -2.18 12.72
N GLY A 57 4.51 -1.48 13.72
CA GLY A 57 3.20 -1.74 14.31
C GLY A 57 2.10 -0.95 13.61
N THR A 58 2.35 0.33 13.32
CA THR A 58 1.37 1.24 12.71
C THR A 58 1.88 1.90 11.43
N THR A 59 0.99 2.03 10.47
CA THR A 59 1.26 2.67 9.18
C THR A 59 0.21 3.72 8.89
N VAL A 60 0.63 4.97 8.65
CA VAL A 60 -0.22 5.96 7.97
C VAL A 60 -0.23 5.63 6.50
N ILE A 61 -1.41 5.44 5.92
CA ILE A 61 -1.59 5.24 4.49
C ILE A 61 -2.37 6.40 3.89
N ARG A 62 -1.79 7.00 2.84
CA ARG A 62 -2.45 7.94 1.95
C ARG A 62 -2.75 7.26 0.63
N LEU A 63 -4.02 7.22 0.28
CA LEU A 63 -4.51 6.72 -0.99
C LEU A 63 -4.83 7.88 -1.90
N GLU A 64 -4.47 7.76 -3.17
CA GLU A 64 -4.79 8.74 -4.20
C GLU A 64 -5.33 8.05 -5.46
N SER A 65 -6.51 8.46 -5.88
CA SER A 65 -7.13 8.05 -7.14
C SER A 65 -6.79 9.07 -8.23
N TRP A 66 -6.30 8.63 -9.39
CA TRP A 66 -5.84 9.51 -10.47
C TRP A 66 -6.47 9.13 -11.82
N THR A 67 -6.69 10.14 -12.67
CA THR A 67 -7.20 9.93 -14.04
C THR A 67 -6.22 9.20 -14.97
N GLY A 68 -4.95 9.07 -14.57
CA GLY A 68 -3.87 8.45 -15.33
C GLY A 68 -2.59 8.51 -14.51
N ALA A 69 -1.48 8.05 -15.09
CA ALA A 69 -0.21 7.98 -14.35
C ALA A 69 0.19 9.34 -13.72
N PRO A 70 0.33 9.42 -12.39
CA PRO A 70 0.81 10.61 -11.71
C PRO A 70 2.32 10.78 -11.93
N ALA A 71 2.79 12.00 -11.68
CA ALA A 71 4.22 12.27 -11.56
C ALA A 71 4.85 11.40 -10.45
N GLN A 72 6.19 11.30 -10.44
CA GLN A 72 6.87 10.77 -9.27
C GLN A 72 6.66 11.72 -8.08
N PRO A 73 6.23 11.22 -6.92
CA PRO A 73 6.10 12.06 -5.74
C PRO A 73 7.48 12.61 -5.36
N PRO A 74 7.57 13.87 -4.92
CA PRO A 74 8.83 14.45 -4.49
C PRO A 74 9.34 13.79 -3.20
N GLY A 75 10.60 14.06 -2.87
CA GLY A 75 11.25 13.57 -1.66
C GLY A 75 12.00 12.26 -1.86
N GLN A 76 12.78 11.89 -0.84
CA GLN A 76 13.48 10.61 -0.79
C GLN A 76 12.58 9.57 -0.14
N TRP A 77 12.51 8.38 -0.71
CA TRP A 77 11.69 7.28 -0.22
C TRP A 77 12.57 6.10 0.15
N ALA A 78 12.18 5.33 1.16
CA ALA A 78 12.92 4.14 1.58
C ALA A 78 12.78 3.03 0.53
N GLY A 79 11.62 2.97 -0.14
CA GLY A 79 11.38 2.10 -1.26
C GLY A 79 10.11 2.48 -2.02
N TYR A 80 9.97 1.89 -3.19
CA TYR A 80 8.74 1.93 -3.97
C TYR A 80 8.60 0.67 -4.81
N GLU A 81 7.36 0.32 -5.15
CA GLU A 81 7.06 -0.76 -6.08
C GLU A 81 5.76 -0.45 -6.83
N GLU A 82 5.63 -0.97 -8.06
CA GLU A 82 4.42 -0.85 -8.86
C GLU A 82 3.83 -2.22 -9.16
N VAL A 83 2.50 -2.29 -9.21
CA VAL A 83 1.79 -3.52 -9.50
C VAL A 83 0.51 -3.24 -10.28
N GLU A 84 0.06 -4.21 -11.08
CA GLU A 84 -1.25 -4.17 -11.73
C GLU A 84 -2.21 -5.14 -11.07
N VAL A 85 -3.45 -4.69 -10.90
CA VAL A 85 -4.52 -5.45 -10.26
C VAL A 85 -5.84 -5.17 -10.98
N ASP A 86 -6.65 -6.21 -11.14
CA ASP A 86 -8.01 -6.09 -11.63
C ASP A 86 -8.95 -5.84 -10.44
N LEU A 87 -9.66 -4.71 -10.46
CA LEU A 87 -10.61 -4.28 -9.44
C LEU A 87 -12.04 -4.39 -10.02
N PRO A 88 -12.76 -5.50 -9.79
CA PRO A 88 -14.04 -5.77 -10.41
C PRO A 88 -15.18 -4.85 -9.95
N GLU A 89 -15.18 -4.33 -8.72
CA GLU A 89 -16.14 -3.32 -8.27
C GLU A 89 -15.51 -1.92 -8.21
N ALA A 90 -14.18 -1.86 -8.15
CA ALA A 90 -13.44 -0.61 -7.92
C ALA A 90 -13.82 0.10 -6.62
N GLU A 91 -14.30 -0.68 -5.64
CA GLU A 91 -14.52 -0.25 -4.28
C GLU A 91 -13.48 -0.95 -3.40
N LEU A 92 -12.64 -0.17 -2.72
CA LEU A 92 -11.52 -0.69 -1.96
C LEU A 92 -11.87 -0.80 -0.47
N GLN A 93 -11.28 -1.80 0.15
CA GLN A 93 -11.23 -2.03 1.59
C GLN A 93 -9.78 -2.19 2.01
N LEU A 94 -9.50 -1.85 3.26
CA LEU A 94 -8.21 -2.12 3.88
C LEU A 94 -8.29 -3.47 4.60
N GLN A 95 -7.26 -4.30 4.49
CA GLN A 95 -7.28 -5.64 5.08
C GLN A 95 -6.00 -5.91 5.89
N THR A 96 -6.19 -6.46 7.08
CA THR A 96 -5.13 -7.04 7.92
C THR A 96 -5.48 -8.50 8.23
N LEU A 97 -4.47 -9.32 8.52
CA LEU A 97 -4.69 -10.77 8.71
C LEU A 97 -5.42 -11.12 10.01
N ASP A 98 -5.34 -10.29 11.05
CA ASP A 98 -5.98 -10.53 12.36
C ASP A 98 -7.39 -9.96 12.50
N SER A 99 -7.63 -8.82 11.87
CA SER A 99 -8.86 -8.04 12.03
C SER A 99 -9.85 -8.28 10.88
N GLY A 100 -9.42 -9.01 9.85
CA GLY A 100 -10.18 -9.22 8.64
C GLY A 100 -10.27 -7.94 7.81
N VAL A 101 -11.40 -7.79 7.12
CA VAL A 101 -11.70 -6.63 6.28
C VAL A 101 -12.05 -5.44 7.17
N LEU A 102 -11.24 -4.39 7.13
CA LEU A 102 -11.54 -3.08 7.69
C LEU A 102 -12.46 -2.33 6.70
N GLU A 103 -13.23 -1.39 7.23
CA GLU A 103 -14.30 -0.63 6.59
C GLU A 103 -14.06 -0.29 5.10
N ILE A 104 -15.15 -0.21 4.32
CA ILE A 104 -15.09 0.29 2.93
C ILE A 104 -14.44 1.67 2.94
N LEU A 105 -13.37 1.81 2.18
CA LEU A 105 -12.63 3.06 2.10
C LEU A 105 -13.45 4.06 1.30
N PRO A 106 -13.61 5.31 1.77
CA PRO A 106 -14.39 6.31 1.06
C PRO A 106 -13.65 6.89 -0.17
N LEU A 107 -12.62 6.20 -0.68
CA LEU A 107 -11.85 6.59 -1.85
C LEU A 107 -12.61 6.24 -3.13
N VAL A 108 -12.86 7.22 -3.98
CA VAL A 108 -13.57 7.02 -5.24
C VAL A 108 -12.60 6.61 -6.37
N LEU A 109 -12.80 5.41 -6.91
CA LEU A 109 -12.22 5.01 -8.20
C LEU A 109 -13.25 5.22 -9.34
N PRO A 110 -12.81 5.53 -10.56
CA PRO A 110 -13.71 5.95 -11.63
C PRO A 110 -14.66 4.86 -12.15
N SER A 111 -14.23 3.59 -12.15
CA SER A 111 -15.04 2.44 -12.62
C SER A 111 -14.33 1.10 -12.39
N PRO A 112 -15.04 -0.03 -12.38
CA PRO A 112 -14.43 -1.36 -12.55
C PRO A 112 -13.37 -1.46 -13.65
N GLY A 113 -12.35 -2.28 -13.41
CA GLY A 113 -11.36 -2.68 -14.43
C GLY A 113 -9.94 -2.82 -13.90
N ARG A 114 -8.98 -2.73 -14.82
CA ARG A 114 -7.55 -2.88 -14.50
C ARG A 114 -6.93 -1.56 -14.06
N TYR A 115 -6.25 -1.62 -12.92
CA TYR A 115 -5.54 -0.51 -12.32
C TYR A 115 -4.06 -0.83 -12.17
N ARG A 116 -3.24 0.20 -12.25
CA ARG A 116 -1.88 0.18 -11.73
C ARG A 116 -1.83 0.95 -10.42
N MET A 117 -1.12 0.39 -9.46
CA MET A 117 -0.88 0.97 -8.15
C MET A 117 0.62 1.17 -7.97
N ARG A 118 1.01 2.37 -7.56
CA ARG A 118 2.39 2.68 -7.17
C ARG A 118 2.42 2.97 -5.68
N TRP A 119 3.15 2.15 -4.96
CA TRP A 119 3.34 2.24 -3.52
C TRP A 119 4.70 2.83 -3.25
N HIS A 120 4.77 3.88 -2.44
CA HIS A 120 6.02 4.35 -1.85
C HIS A 120 5.91 4.27 -0.34
N TRP A 121 7.03 4.01 0.32
CA TRP A 121 7.06 3.96 1.76
C TRP A 121 8.32 4.61 2.33
N VAL A 122 8.17 5.09 3.57
CA VAL A 122 9.25 5.55 4.44
C VAL A 122 8.97 5.07 5.86
N PHE A 123 10.04 4.98 6.64
CA PHE A 123 9.98 4.55 8.03
C PHE A 123 10.38 5.70 8.94
N ASN A 124 9.73 5.79 10.10
CA ASN A 124 10.04 6.77 11.10
C ASN A 124 11.41 6.50 11.73
N PRO A 125 12.40 7.40 11.61
CA PRO A 125 13.74 7.17 12.14
C PRO A 125 13.76 6.93 13.66
N ASP A 126 12.77 7.42 14.39
CA ASP A 126 12.64 7.24 15.84
C ASP A 126 12.18 5.82 16.23
N GLY A 127 11.61 5.06 15.27
CA GLY A 127 11.19 3.66 15.46
C GLY A 127 12.34 2.64 15.47
N GLY A 128 13.57 3.09 15.23
CA GLY A 128 14.77 2.27 15.29
C GLY A 128 15.20 1.68 13.94
N PRO A 129 16.19 0.76 13.93
CA PRO A 129 16.62 0.14 12.68
C PRO A 129 15.53 -0.81 12.18
N PHE A 130 14.99 -0.51 11.00
CA PHE A 130 14.07 -1.38 10.29
C PHE A 130 14.87 -2.40 9.48
N THR A 131 14.49 -3.66 9.57
CA THR A 131 15.11 -4.75 8.81
C THR A 131 14.17 -5.19 7.70
N SER A 132 14.72 -5.49 6.53
CA SER A 132 13.98 -5.99 5.37
C SER A 132 13.04 -7.15 5.77
N PRO A 133 11.75 -7.10 5.38
CA PRO A 133 10.83 -8.20 5.62
C PRO A 133 10.95 -9.31 4.56
N LEU A 134 11.73 -9.08 3.50
CA LEU A 134 11.83 -9.97 2.36
C LEU A 134 12.54 -11.27 2.72
N GLU A 135 12.05 -12.37 2.14
CA GLU A 135 12.64 -13.68 2.34
C GLU A 135 14.13 -13.69 1.95
N GLY A 136 14.99 -14.17 2.85
CA GLY A 136 16.43 -14.25 2.63
C GLY A 136 17.19 -12.93 2.76
N SER A 137 16.53 -11.82 3.09
CA SER A 137 17.18 -10.53 3.38
C SER A 137 17.21 -10.25 4.88
N SER A 138 18.30 -9.64 5.34
CA SER A 138 18.44 -9.10 6.70
C SER A 138 18.99 -7.66 6.67
N ASP A 139 18.86 -7.01 5.52
CA ASP A 139 19.41 -5.68 5.29
C ASP A 139 18.72 -4.66 6.18
N VAL A 140 19.51 -3.74 6.73
CA VAL A 140 18.99 -2.56 7.43
C VAL A 140 18.50 -1.56 6.39
N LEU A 141 17.24 -1.14 6.52
CA LEU A 141 16.57 -0.26 5.58
C LEU A 141 16.91 1.20 5.86
N ALA A 142 16.93 2.01 4.81
CA ALA A 142 17.12 3.44 4.93
C ALA A 142 15.88 4.13 5.52
N THR A 143 16.11 5.15 6.34
CA THR A 143 15.09 6.01 6.95
C THR A 143 15.29 7.47 6.48
N PRO A 144 15.06 7.77 5.19
CA PRO A 144 15.23 9.13 4.69
C PRO A 144 14.23 10.09 5.35
N GLY A 145 14.71 11.28 5.73
CA GLY A 145 13.86 12.34 6.29
C GLY A 145 13.05 13.10 5.24
N GLY A 146 12.23 14.04 5.69
CA GLY A 146 11.39 14.91 4.85
C GLY A 146 9.92 14.48 4.75
N HIS A 147 9.51 13.47 5.52
CA HIS A 147 8.14 12.94 5.58
C HIS A 147 7.56 12.95 6.99
N GLU A 148 8.17 13.68 7.93
CA GLU A 148 7.83 13.68 9.36
C GLU A 148 6.36 14.06 9.60
N ALA A 149 5.86 15.04 8.84
CA ALA A 149 4.45 15.45 8.91
C ALA A 149 3.48 14.36 8.40
N ALA A 150 3.89 13.56 7.41
CA ALA A 150 3.08 12.49 6.85
C ALA A 150 3.09 11.23 7.74
N LEU A 151 4.21 10.96 8.42
CA LEU A 151 4.35 9.90 9.41
C LEU A 151 3.42 10.09 10.60
N ARG A 152 3.12 11.33 10.99
CA ARG A 152 2.24 11.66 12.14
C ARG A 152 2.68 10.98 13.46
N GLY A 153 3.97 10.67 13.58
CA GLY A 153 4.54 9.95 14.72
C GLY A 153 4.41 8.42 14.67
N GLU A 154 3.75 7.85 13.66
CA GLU A 154 3.62 6.41 13.45
C GLU A 154 4.90 5.80 12.86
N ASP A 155 5.01 4.47 12.83
CA ASP A 155 6.23 3.76 12.43
C ASP A 155 6.53 3.87 10.92
N GLN A 156 5.49 3.97 10.10
CA GLN A 156 5.59 3.97 8.64
C GLN A 156 4.59 4.93 8.00
N PHE A 157 5.00 5.54 6.89
CA PHE A 157 4.08 6.24 5.98
C PHE A 157 4.14 5.59 4.61
N CYS A 158 2.96 5.30 4.05
CA CYS A 158 2.78 4.77 2.71
C CYS A 158 1.94 5.72 1.85
N LEU A 159 2.44 6.05 0.66
CA LEU A 159 1.68 6.73 -0.38
C LEU A 159 1.34 5.71 -1.48
N VAL A 160 0.05 5.51 -1.72
CA VAL A 160 -0.45 4.62 -2.78
C VAL A 160 -1.18 5.46 -3.82
N GLN A 161 -0.63 5.48 -5.03
CA GLN A 161 -1.22 6.19 -6.15
C GLN A 161 -1.81 5.18 -7.14
N ILE A 162 -3.10 5.33 -7.44
CA ILE A 162 -3.91 4.37 -8.16
C ILE A 162 -4.43 5.03 -9.44
N TRP A 163 -4.22 4.40 -10.60
CA TRP A 163 -4.78 4.89 -11.86
C TRP A 163 -5.17 3.73 -12.78
N ARG A 164 -6.24 3.93 -13.54
CA ARG A 164 -6.74 2.94 -14.49
C ARG A 164 -5.77 2.81 -15.67
N THR A 165 -5.45 1.58 -16.09
CA THR A 165 -4.57 1.32 -17.26
C THR A 165 -5.33 0.83 -18.48
N ALA A 166 -6.55 0.31 -18.31
CA ALA A 166 -7.41 -0.13 -19.41
C ALA A 166 -8.73 0.66 -19.43
N THR A 167 -8.93 1.47 -20.47
CA THR A 167 -10.24 2.02 -20.83
C THR A 167 -11.00 0.97 -21.64
N ARG A 168 -11.79 0.13 -21.00
CA ARG A 168 -13.00 -0.36 -21.66
C ARG A 168 -14.14 0.58 -21.33
#